data_AF-A0A959SXX6-F1
#
_entry.id   AF-A0A959SXX6-F1
#
_cell.length_a   1.000
_cell.length_b   1.000
_cell.length_c   1.000
_cell.angle_alpha   90.00
_cell.angle_beta   90.00
_cell.angle_gamma   90.00
#
_symmetry.space_group_name_H-M   'P 1'
#
loop_
_entity.id
_entity.type
_entity.pdbx_description
1 polymer ?
#
loop_
_entity_poly.entity_id
_entity_poly.type
_entity_poly.pdbx_seq_one_letter_code
_entity_poly.pdbx_strand_id
1 'polypeptide(L)'
;MKKLFIPSICLLLTAFALFAFTSGEKAKAEFYQLTVYQYNQPEQEAMLDTYLQQALLPALHRMGIKNIGVFKAIANDTSMTKQLFVLVPFTSLDKVTDITNKLMFDKQYQEAGS
;
A
#
# COMPACT_ATOMS: atom_id res chain seq x y z
N MET A 1 -51.79 34.01 -11.52
CA MET A 1 -50.33 33.94 -11.75
C MET A 1 -49.62 32.90 -10.87
N LYS A 2 -50.14 31.66 -10.73
CA LYS A 2 -49.56 30.62 -9.84
C LYS A 2 -49.21 29.30 -10.55
N LYS A 3 -49.55 29.15 -11.84
CA LYS A 3 -49.37 27.90 -12.59
C LYS A 3 -47.94 27.66 -13.10
N LEU A 4 -47.06 28.67 -13.02
CA LEU A 4 -45.66 28.57 -13.47
C LEU A 4 -44.70 28.07 -12.37
N PHE A 5 -45.13 28.03 -11.11
CA PHE A 5 -44.28 27.63 -9.97
C PHE A 5 -44.05 26.12 -9.87
N ILE A 6 -45.08 25.32 -10.20
CA ILE A 6 -45.06 23.86 -10.13
C ILE A 6 -44.07 23.22 -11.13
N PRO A 7 -44.03 23.62 -12.42
CA PRO A 7 -43.06 23.03 -13.36
C PRO A 7 -41.61 23.41 -13.02
N SER A 8 -41.35 24.61 -12.48
CA SER A 8 -40.00 25.01 -12.04
C SER A 8 -39.50 24.23 -10.82
N ILE A 9 -40.39 23.90 -9.87
CA ILE A 9 -40.05 23.03 -8.74
C ILE A 9 -39.75 21.61 -9.21
N CYS A 10 -40.53 21.09 -10.16
CA CYS A 10 -40.31 19.77 -10.73
C CYS A 10 -38.97 19.67 -11.49
N LEU A 11 -38.58 20.73 -12.20
CA LEU A 11 -37.29 20.83 -12.91
C LEU A 11 -36.10 20.92 -11.95
N LEU A 12 -36.27 21.60 -10.81
CA LEU A 12 -35.26 21.67 -9.75
C LEU A 12 -35.06 20.33 -9.03
N LEU A 13 -36.16 19.60 -8.78
CA LEU A 13 -36.11 18.26 -8.18
C LEU A 13 -35.45 17.22 -9.10
N THR A 14 -35.70 17.27 -10.40
CA THR A 14 -35.04 16.37 -11.36
C THR A 14 -33.55 16.71 -11.55
N ALA A 15 -33.18 17.98 -11.54
CA ALA A 15 -31.77 18.39 -11.58
C ALA A 15 -31.00 17.93 -10.32
N PHE A 16 -31.63 17.99 -9.14
CA PHE A 16 -31.03 17.51 -7.89
C PHE A 16 -30.86 15.97 -7.87
N ALA A 17 -31.85 15.24 -8.40
CA ALA A 17 -31.77 13.79 -8.52
C ALA A 17 -30.63 13.34 -9.44
N LEU A 18 -30.39 14.03 -10.57
CA LEU A 18 -29.30 13.70 -11.48
C LEU A 18 -27.90 13.91 -10.87
N PHE A 19 -27.76 14.89 -9.96
CA PHE A 19 -26.50 15.10 -9.23
C PHE A 19 -26.22 14.02 -8.18
N ALA A 20 -27.25 13.39 -7.61
CA ALA A 20 -27.09 12.36 -6.58
C ALA A 20 -26.61 11.01 -7.14
N PHE A 21 -26.75 10.76 -8.44
CA PHE A 21 -26.36 9.49 -9.07
C PHE A 21 -24.90 9.44 -9.56
N THR A 22 -24.16 10.56 -9.54
CA THR A 22 -22.78 10.62 -10.09
C THR A 22 -21.67 10.41 -9.05
N SER A 23 -22.02 10.25 -7.78
CA SER A 23 -21.07 10.15 -6.66
C SER A 23 -20.70 8.71 -6.26
N GLY A 24 -20.85 7.75 -7.19
CA GLY A 24 -20.26 6.43 -7.03
C GLY A 24 -18.75 6.48 -7.24
N GLU A 25 -17.99 6.79 -6.19
CA GLU A 25 -16.52 6.67 -6.23
C GLU A 25 -16.18 5.21 -6.52
N LYS A 26 -15.69 4.92 -7.74
CA LYS A 26 -15.22 3.57 -8.07
C LYS A 26 -14.14 3.20 -7.07
N ALA A 27 -14.33 2.08 -6.36
CA ALA A 27 -13.33 1.53 -5.47
C ALA A 27 -11.99 1.47 -6.22
N LYS A 28 -11.01 2.24 -5.75
CA LYS A 28 -9.68 2.26 -6.37
C LYS A 28 -9.08 0.87 -6.18
N ALA A 29 -8.70 0.25 -7.29
CA ALA A 29 -8.00 -1.03 -7.24
C ALA A 29 -6.66 -0.83 -6.50
N GLU A 30 -6.43 -1.66 -5.49
CA GLU A 30 -5.15 -1.73 -4.79
C GLU A 30 -4.37 -2.95 -5.28
N PHE A 31 -3.06 -2.79 -5.35
CA PHE A 31 -2.12 -3.84 -5.71
C PHE A 31 -1.27 -4.16 -4.49
N TYR A 32 -1.06 -5.44 -4.22
CA TYR A 32 -0.28 -5.88 -3.07
C TYR A 32 0.93 -6.67 -3.53
N GLN A 33 2.12 -6.25 -3.08
CA GLN A 33 3.33 -7.04 -3.20
C GLN A 33 3.56 -7.80 -1.91
N LEU A 34 3.73 -9.11 -2.01
CA LEU A 34 4.15 -9.97 -0.91
C LEU A 34 5.57 -10.47 -1.17
N THR A 35 6.52 -10.03 -0.35
CA THR A 35 7.89 -10.55 -0.36
C THR A 35 8.05 -11.56 0.77
N VAL A 36 8.61 -12.74 0.46
CA VAL A 36 8.84 -13.81 1.43
C VAL A 36 10.34 -14.09 1.52
N TYR A 37 10.94 -13.74 2.67
CA TYR A 37 12.31 -14.10 3.00
C TYR A 37 12.33 -15.44 3.73
N GLN A 38 13.28 -16.29 3.38
CA GLN A 38 13.50 -17.59 4.03
C GLN A 38 14.85 -17.59 4.73
N TYR A 39 14.89 -18.09 5.96
CA TYR A 39 16.10 -18.13 6.77
C TYR A 39 16.07 -19.34 7.71
N ASN A 40 17.22 -19.77 8.21
CA ASN A 40 17.33 -20.90 9.12
C ASN A 40 18.23 -20.65 10.33
N GLN A 41 18.99 -19.55 10.36
CA GLN A 41 19.83 -19.17 11.49
C GLN A 41 19.31 -17.90 12.20
N PRO A 42 19.48 -17.78 13.53
CA PRO A 42 19.14 -16.57 14.28
C PRO A 42 19.87 -15.31 13.78
N GLU A 43 21.11 -15.44 13.32
CA GLU A 43 21.89 -14.32 12.80
C GLU A 43 21.30 -13.76 11.50
N GLN A 44 20.75 -14.64 10.64
CA GLN A 44 20.03 -14.23 9.43
C GLN A 44 18.74 -13.49 9.78
N GLU A 45 18.03 -13.93 10.84
CA GLU A 45 16.85 -13.23 11.34
C GLU A 45 17.21 -11.81 11.80
N ALA A 46 18.26 -11.67 12.62
CA ALA A 46 18.73 -10.38 13.10
C ALA A 46 19.19 -9.46 11.96
N MET A 47 19.84 -10.01 10.93
CA MET A 47 20.23 -9.27 9.73
C MET A 47 19.00 -8.77 8.96
N LEU A 48 17.99 -9.61 8.76
CA LEU A 48 16.74 -9.22 8.11
C LEU A 48 15.99 -8.16 8.92
N ASP A 49 15.85 -8.35 10.23
CA ASP A 49 15.20 -7.38 11.12
C ASP A 49 15.90 -6.00 11.03
N THR A 50 17.24 -5.99 11.05
CA THR A 50 18.05 -4.78 10.91
C THR A 50 17.86 -4.12 9.54
N TYR A 51 17.98 -4.89 8.46
CA TYR A 51 17.81 -4.40 7.09
C TYR A 51 16.42 -3.79 6.87
N LEU A 52 15.36 -4.46 7.32
CA LEU A 52 14.00 -3.98 7.19
C LEU A 52 13.78 -2.70 7.97
N GLN A 53 14.25 -2.65 9.22
CA GLN A 53 14.08 -1.50 10.11
C GLN A 53 14.88 -0.27 9.65
N GLN A 54 16.13 -0.46 9.23
CA GLN A 54 17.08 0.63 9.01
C GLN A 54 17.13 1.09 7.55
N ALA A 55 16.90 0.19 6.60
CA ALA A 55 17.00 0.49 5.17
C ALA A 55 15.64 0.49 4.47
N LEU A 56 14.97 -0.67 4.41
CA LEU A 56 13.82 -0.86 3.53
C LEU A 56 12.60 -0.04 3.96
N LEU A 57 12.13 -0.19 5.20
CA LEU A 57 10.92 0.50 5.67
C LEU A 57 11.07 2.03 5.60
N PRO A 58 12.19 2.64 6.05
CA PRO A 58 12.41 4.07 5.87
C PRO A 58 12.37 4.51 4.40
N ALA A 59 12.95 3.73 3.49
CA ALA A 59 12.93 4.03 2.06
C ALA A 59 11.51 4.00 1.47
N LEU A 60 10.74 2.95 1.79
CA LEU A 60 9.34 2.84 1.36
C LEU A 60 8.48 3.99 1.90
N HIS A 61 8.72 4.41 3.16
CA HIS A 61 8.07 5.58 3.75
C HIS A 61 8.40 6.88 3.01
N ARG A 62 9.67 7.12 2.64
CA ARG A 62 10.08 8.27 1.81
C ARG A 62 9.39 8.27 0.45
N MET A 63 9.09 7.10 -0.10
CA MET A 63 8.36 6.93 -1.36
C MET A 63 6.83 7.07 -1.20
N GLY A 64 6.34 7.38 0.00
CA GLY A 64 4.94 7.65 0.30
C GLY A 64 4.10 6.40 0.61
N ILE A 65 4.73 5.23 0.75
CA ILE A 65 4.06 3.97 1.09
C ILE A 65 4.09 3.83 2.60
N LYS A 66 2.94 3.94 3.29
CA LYS A 66 2.89 4.02 4.77
C LYS A 66 2.41 2.75 5.45
N ASN A 67 1.50 2.02 4.82
CA ASN A 67 0.82 0.88 5.45
C ASN A 67 1.54 -0.42 5.12
N ILE A 68 2.74 -0.62 5.66
CA ILE A 68 3.57 -1.79 5.38
C ILE A 68 3.42 -2.80 6.51
N GLY A 69 3.11 -4.06 6.16
CA GLY A 69 3.05 -5.15 7.13
C GLY A 69 4.32 -5.99 7.10
N VAL A 70 4.92 -6.26 8.27
CA VAL A 70 6.03 -7.21 8.42
C VAL A 70 5.62 -8.27 9.42
N PHE A 71 5.68 -9.54 9.01
CA PHE A 71 5.20 -10.67 9.81
C PHE A 71 6.26 -11.77 9.88
N LYS A 72 6.42 -12.37 11.05
CA LYS A 72 7.24 -13.56 11.26
C LYS A 72 6.49 -14.57 12.12
N ALA A 73 6.86 -15.84 11.99
CA ALA A 73 6.27 -16.91 12.80
C ALA A 73 6.57 -16.70 14.29
N ILE A 74 5.62 -17.10 15.12
CA ILE A 74 5.73 -17.00 16.58
C ILE A 74 6.73 -18.05 17.08
N ALA A 75 7.41 -17.78 18.21
CA ALA A 75 8.60 -18.50 18.69
C ALA A 75 8.50 -20.03 18.82
N ASN A 76 7.31 -20.63 18.81
CA ASN A 76 7.10 -22.07 18.85
C ASN A 76 7.18 -22.76 17.47
N ASP A 77 7.59 -22.05 16.43
CA ASP A 77 7.82 -22.65 15.12
C ASP A 77 9.06 -23.56 15.15
N THR A 78 8.83 -24.87 15.05
CA THR A 78 9.86 -25.91 15.00
C THR A 78 10.38 -26.15 13.58
N SER A 79 9.96 -25.36 12.59
CA SER A 79 10.43 -25.47 11.21
C SER A 79 11.93 -25.21 11.12
N MET A 80 12.63 -26.08 10.36
CA MET A 80 14.04 -25.87 10.02
C MET A 80 14.26 -24.65 9.11
N THR A 81 13.21 -24.19 8.42
CA THR A 81 13.23 -23.01 7.58
C THR A 81 12.10 -22.09 8.01
N LYS A 82 12.47 -20.93 8.53
CA LYS A 82 11.56 -19.88 8.97
C LYS A 82 11.31 -18.91 7.83
N GLN A 83 10.18 -18.22 7.91
CA GLN A 83 9.74 -17.26 6.91
C GLN A 83 9.42 -15.90 7.54
N LEU A 84 9.86 -14.84 6.86
CA LEU A 84 9.48 -13.46 7.15
C LEU A 84 8.75 -12.90 5.94
N PHE A 85 7.56 -12.37 6.17
CA PHE A 85 6.68 -11.81 5.16
C PHE A 85 6.68 -10.29 5.23
N VAL A 86 6.83 -9.64 4.08
CA VAL A 86 6.66 -8.18 3.92
C VAL A 86 5.54 -7.92 2.93
N LEU A 87 4.46 -7.29 3.39
CA LEU A 87 3.29 -6.93 2.59
C LEU A 87 3.28 -5.42 2.34
N VAL A 88 3.33 -5.04 1.06
CA VAL A 88 3.42 -3.65 0.63
C VAL A 88 2.23 -3.31 -0.29
N PRO A 89 1.35 -2.38 0.09
CA PRO A 89 0.25 -1.93 -0.75
C PRO A 89 0.68 -0.82 -1.72
N PHE A 90 0.10 -0.85 -2.91
CA PHE A 90 0.33 0.09 -4.00
C PHE A 90 -0.99 0.53 -4.62
N THR A 91 -1.03 1.78 -5.06
CA THR A 91 -2.22 2.38 -5.70
C THR A 91 -2.29 2.15 -7.21
N SER A 92 -1.23 1.61 -7.82
CA SER A 92 -1.16 1.31 -9.26
C SER A 92 -0.07 0.29 -9.54
N LEU A 93 -0.22 -0.44 -10.66
CA LEU A 93 0.75 -1.43 -11.11
C LEU A 93 2.11 -0.80 -11.45
N ASP A 94 2.12 0.41 -12.04
CA ASP A 94 3.36 1.12 -12.38
C ASP A 94 4.26 1.34 -11.15
N LYS A 95 3.65 1.61 -9.98
CA LYS A 95 4.40 1.77 -8.73
C LYS A 95 5.01 0.46 -8.25
N VAL A 96 4.36 -0.68 -8.52
CA VAL A 96 4.91 -2.00 -8.22
C VAL A 96 6.15 -2.25 -9.07
N THR A 97 6.11 -1.91 -10.36
CA THR A 97 7.24 -2.13 -11.27
C THR A 97 8.40 -1.16 -11.06
N ASP A 98 8.11 0.07 -10.62
CA ASP A 98 9.13 1.11 -10.46
C ASP A 98 9.86 1.07 -9.10
N ILE A 99 9.34 0.30 -8.13
CA ILE A 99 9.88 0.29 -6.75
C ILE A 99 11.36 -0.07 -6.70
N THR A 100 11.80 -1.04 -7.52
CA THR A 100 13.19 -1.47 -7.60
C THR A 100 14.10 -0.35 -8.08
N ASN A 101 13.69 0.40 -9.09
CA ASN A 101 14.46 1.55 -9.58
C ASN A 101 14.54 2.65 -8.52
N LYS A 102 13.43 2.95 -7.84
CA LYS A 102 13.41 3.96 -6.78
C LYS A 102 14.35 3.60 -5.63
N LEU A 103 14.37 2.33 -5.23
CA LEU A 103 15.29 1.84 -4.19
C LEU A 103 16.75 1.90 -4.68
N MET A 104 17.01 1.59 -5.94
CA MET A 104 18.36 1.68 -6.53
C MET A 104 18.93 3.11 -6.48
N PHE A 105 18.09 4.12 -6.71
CA PHE A 105 18.53 5.53 -6.70
C PHE A 105 18.40 6.23 -5.34
N ASP A 106 17.84 5.57 -4.32
CA ASP A 106 17.78 6.10 -2.96
C ASP A 106 19.11 5.87 -2.25
N LYS A 107 19.94 6.92 -2.17
CA LYS A 107 21.27 6.86 -1.53
C LYS A 107 21.20 6.40 -0.07
N GLN A 108 20.21 6.86 0.70
CA GLN A 108 20.08 6.48 2.11
C GLN A 108 19.74 4.99 2.24
N TYR A 109 18.94 4.45 1.33
CA TYR A 109 18.68 3.02 1.25
C TYR A 109 19.94 2.23 0.87
N GLN A 110 20.71 2.70 -0.11
CA GLN A 110 21.96 2.05 -0.53
C GLN A 110 22.99 2.02 0.61
N GLU A 111 23.13 3.10 1.36
CA GLU A 111 24.07 3.21 2.49
C GLU A 111 23.62 2.40 3.72
N ALA A 112 22.31 2.34 3.99
CA ALA A 112 21.79 1.60 5.14
C ALA A 112 21.58 0.10 4.87
N GLY A 113 21.46 -0.29 3.60
CA GLY A 113 21.19 -1.67 3.17
C GLY A 113 22.42 -2.46 2.76
N SER A 114 23.61 -1.86 2.82
CA SER A 114 24.91 -2.47 2.52
C SER A 114 25.55 -3.14 3.73
#